data_AF-A0A809QPT6-F1
#
_entry.id   AF-A0A809QPT6-F1
#
_cell.length_a   1.000
_cell.length_b   1.000
_cell.length_c   1.000
_cell.angle_alpha   90.00
_cell.angle_beta   90.00
_cell.angle_gamma   90.00
#
_symmetry.space_group_name_H-M   'P 1'
#
loop_
_entity.id
_entity.type
_entity.pdbx_description
1 polymer ?
#
loop_
_entity_poly.entity_id
_entity_poly.type
_entity_poly.pdbx_seq_one_letter_code
_entity_poly.pdbx_strand_id
1 'polypeptide(L)'
;MTTPKPGQAVRGSQTGRPIMALLDLLGRRWTLRMIWELRGEPLSFRELRERCDAMSPTVLNQRLRELRETRIVEMGAAGGYCLSPSGLNLVKAMLPLLAWSEEWQQMLDDVQQQC
;
A
#
# COMPACT_ATOMS: atom_id res chain seq x y z
N MET A 1 -15.08 5.88 -2.05
CA MET A 1 -14.13 6.39 -3.07
C MET A 1 -13.94 5.31 -4.11
N THR A 2 -13.86 5.65 -5.39
CA THR A 2 -13.64 4.67 -6.46
C THR A 2 -12.23 4.09 -6.35
N THR A 3 -12.08 2.78 -6.57
CA THR A 3 -10.77 2.11 -6.66
C THR A 3 -9.99 2.70 -7.84
N PRO A 4 -8.75 3.15 -7.66
CA PRO A 4 -7.97 3.78 -8.73
C PRO A 4 -7.54 2.70 -9.72
N LYS A 5 -7.72 2.97 -11.01
CA LYS A 5 -7.43 2.04 -12.10
C LYS A 5 -6.65 2.74 -13.21
N PRO A 6 -5.68 2.06 -13.85
CA PRO A 6 -5.04 2.57 -15.06
C PRO A 6 -6.06 2.92 -16.16
N GLY A 7 -5.74 3.90 -16.99
CA GLY A 7 -6.62 4.38 -18.08
C GLY A 7 -7.73 5.34 -17.63
N GLN A 8 -7.80 5.68 -16.34
CA GLN A 8 -8.76 6.64 -15.79
C GLN A 8 -8.04 7.78 -15.06
N ALA A 9 -8.66 8.96 -15.00
CA ALA A 9 -8.17 10.04 -14.15
C ALA A 9 -8.22 9.61 -12.67
N VAL A 10 -7.20 10.01 -11.91
CA VAL A 10 -7.04 9.67 -10.49
C VAL A 10 -6.66 10.92 -9.70
N ARG A 11 -6.63 10.82 -8.37
CA ARG A 11 -6.22 11.95 -7.54
C ARG A 11 -4.80 12.41 -7.95
N GLY A 12 -4.66 13.69 -8.27
CA GLY A 12 -3.38 14.28 -8.65
C GLY A 12 -2.94 14.01 -10.10
N SER A 13 -3.76 13.39 -10.97
CA SER A 13 -3.41 13.17 -12.37
C SER A 13 -4.60 12.95 -13.30
N GLN A 14 -4.59 13.60 -14.47
CA GLN A 14 -5.59 13.42 -15.54
C GLN A 14 -5.13 12.48 -16.66
N THR A 15 -3.87 12.01 -16.63
CA THR A 15 -3.23 11.34 -17.78
C THR A 15 -3.61 9.86 -17.95
N GLY A 16 -4.24 9.25 -16.95
CA GLY A 16 -4.54 7.80 -16.96
C GLY A 16 -3.31 6.89 -16.90
N ARG A 17 -2.10 7.43 -16.70
CA ARG A 17 -0.85 6.65 -16.66
C ARG A 17 -0.92 5.60 -15.53
N PRO A 18 -0.54 4.33 -15.78
CA PRO A 18 -0.63 3.27 -14.78
C PRO A 18 0.09 3.58 -13.45
N ILE A 19 1.27 4.20 -13.53
CA ILE A 19 2.03 4.60 -12.34
C ILE A 19 1.27 5.60 -11.47
N MET A 20 0.47 6.49 -12.07
CA MET A 20 -0.31 7.47 -11.31
C MET A 20 -1.46 6.80 -10.56
N ALA A 21 -2.11 5.80 -11.16
CA ALA A 21 -3.14 5.02 -10.48
C ALA A 21 -2.56 4.21 -9.30
N LEU A 22 -1.35 3.66 -9.48
CA LEU A 22 -0.63 2.99 -8.40
C LEU A 22 -0.30 3.96 -7.26
N LEU A 23 0.25 5.13 -7.58
CA LEU A 23 0.60 6.14 -6.57
C LEU A 23 -0.63 6.68 -5.84
N ASP A 24 -1.79 6.84 -6.50
CA ASP A 24 -3.05 7.16 -5.82
C ASP A 24 -3.45 6.05 -4.84
N LEU A 25 -3.38 4.77 -5.26
CA LEU A 25 -3.69 3.64 -4.38
C LEU A 25 -2.80 3.63 -3.14
N LEU A 26 -1.49 3.71 -3.33
CA LEU A 26 -0.49 3.67 -2.26
C LEU A 26 -0.59 4.89 -1.34
N GLY A 27 -0.90 6.07 -1.89
CA GLY A 27 -1.07 7.31 -1.15
C GLY A 27 -2.36 7.37 -0.33
N ARG A 28 -3.28 6.40 -0.47
CA ARG A 28 -4.46 6.32 0.40
C ARG A 28 -4.04 5.95 1.81
N ARG A 29 -4.63 6.68 2.78
CA ARG A 29 -4.41 6.43 4.21
C ARG A 29 -4.61 4.94 4.52
N TRP A 30 -3.62 4.37 5.20
CA TRP A 30 -3.50 2.97 5.61
C TRP A 30 -3.12 1.93 4.55
N THR A 31 -3.18 2.24 3.25
CA THR A 31 -2.88 1.24 2.21
C THR A 31 -1.49 0.65 2.36
N LEU A 32 -0.47 1.52 2.49
CA LEU A 32 0.92 1.08 2.67
C LEU A 32 1.11 0.26 3.95
N ARG A 33 0.51 0.69 5.07
CA ARG A 33 0.57 -0.05 6.33
C ARG A 33 -0.02 -1.45 6.18
N MET A 34 -1.19 -1.58 5.54
CA MET A 34 -1.81 -2.89 5.30
C MET A 34 -0.95 -3.80 4.42
N ILE A 35 -0.39 -3.26 3.32
CA ILE A 35 0.52 -4.03 2.46
C ILE A 35 1.72 -4.52 3.27
N TRP A 36 2.27 -3.67 4.13
CA TRP A 36 3.40 -4.03 4.99
C TRP A 36 3.04 -5.12 5.99
N GLU A 37 1.91 -5.01 6.70
CA GLU A 37 1.48 -6.03 7.67
C GLU A 37 1.18 -7.39 7.01
N LEU A 38 0.64 -7.38 5.79
CA LEU A 38 0.30 -8.57 5.02
C LEU A 38 1.49 -9.24 4.30
N ARG A 39 2.70 -8.66 4.38
CA ARG A 39 3.89 -9.18 3.70
C ARG A 39 4.39 -10.53 4.24
N GLY A 40 3.95 -10.87 5.44
CA GLY A 40 4.30 -12.13 6.11
C GLY A 40 3.22 -13.18 5.91
N GLU A 41 2.60 -13.59 7.01
CA GLU A 41 1.56 -14.61 7.05
C GLU A 41 0.16 -14.06 6.72
N PRO A 42 -0.79 -14.94 6.33
CA PRO A 42 -2.19 -14.55 6.21
C PRO A 42 -2.77 -14.07 7.56
N LEU A 43 -3.54 -12.97 7.53
CA LEU A 43 -4.15 -12.36 8.72
C LEU A 43 -5.66 -12.36 8.64
N SER A 44 -6.33 -12.71 9.73
CA SER A 44 -7.77 -12.47 9.86
C SER A 44 -8.08 -10.97 9.84
N PHE A 45 -9.35 -10.62 9.60
CA PHE A 45 -9.80 -9.23 9.67
C PHE A 45 -9.47 -8.57 11.02
N ARG A 46 -9.60 -9.33 12.11
CA ARG A 46 -9.35 -8.84 13.47
C ARG A 46 -7.86 -8.54 13.67
N GLU A 47 -6.99 -9.49 13.35
CA GLU A 47 -5.54 -9.33 13.50
C GLU A 47 -5.04 -8.16 12.64
N LEU A 48 -5.49 -8.07 11.39
CA LEU A 48 -5.12 -6.98 10.50
C LEU A 48 -5.56 -5.61 11.04
N ARG A 49 -6.76 -5.53 11.62
CA ARG A 49 -7.26 -4.31 12.27
C ARG A 49 -6.41 -3.93 13.49
N GLU A 50 -6.07 -4.90 14.33
CA GLU A 50 -5.22 -4.69 15.51
C GLU A 50 -3.82 -4.20 15.11
N ARG A 51 -3.22 -4.79 14.07
CA ARG A 51 -1.92 -4.35 13.52
C ARG A 51 -1.97 -2.99 12.81
N CYS A 52 -3.15 -2.51 12.43
CA CYS A 52 -3.36 -1.20 11.80
C CYS A 52 -3.98 -0.18 12.77
N ASP A 53 -3.43 -0.10 13.99
CA ASP A 53 -3.77 0.87 15.05
C ASP A 53 -5.29 0.96 15.33
N ALA A 54 -5.97 -0.19 15.33
CA ALA A 54 -7.40 -0.31 15.56
C ALA A 54 -8.26 0.59 14.65
N MET A 55 -7.86 0.73 13.37
CA MET A 55 -8.63 1.47 12.37
C MET A 55 -10.10 1.04 12.31
N SER A 56 -11.00 1.95 11.90
CA SER A 56 -12.42 1.64 11.86
C SER A 56 -12.71 0.47 10.91
N PRO A 57 -13.64 -0.45 11.26
CA PRO A 57 -13.98 -1.59 10.41
C PRO A 57 -14.42 -1.20 9.00
N THR A 58 -15.12 -0.07 8.87
CA THR A 58 -15.54 0.48 7.58
C THR A 58 -14.36 0.86 6.69
N VAL A 59 -13.33 1.52 7.27
CA VAL A 59 -12.11 1.88 6.54
C VAL A 59 -11.34 0.63 6.15
N LEU A 60 -11.21 -0.35 7.06
CA LEU A 60 -10.53 -1.60 6.77
C LEU A 60 -11.19 -2.36 5.62
N ASN A 61 -12.53 -2.53 5.68
CA ASN A 61 -13.29 -3.18 4.62
C ASN A 61 -13.13 -2.48 3.26
N GLN A 62 -13.19 -1.15 3.25
CA GLN A 62 -13.00 -0.37 2.04
C GLN A 62 -11.60 -0.59 1.44
N ARG A 63 -10.55 -0.61 2.27
CA ARG A 63 -9.17 -0.83 1.81
C ARG A 63 -8.94 -2.26 1.33
N LEU A 64 -9.45 -3.25 2.05
CA LEU A 64 -9.40 -4.66 1.61
C LEU A 64 -10.12 -4.84 0.27
N ARG A 65 -11.27 -4.20 0.09
CA ARG A 65 -11.99 -4.21 -1.20
C ARG A 65 -11.13 -3.61 -2.31
N GLU A 66 -10.57 -2.43 -2.13
CA GLU A 66 -9.71 -1.76 -3.12
C GLU A 66 -8.48 -2.60 -3.48
N LEU A 67 -7.80 -3.17 -2.47
CA LEU A 67 -6.62 -4.02 -2.65
C LEU A 67 -6.95 -5.35 -3.34
N ARG A 68 -8.13 -5.91 -3.12
CA ARG A 68 -8.62 -7.12 -3.81
C ARG A 68 -9.03 -6.82 -5.25
N GLU A 69 -9.75 -5.73 -5.49
CA GLU A 69 -10.14 -5.30 -6.83
C GLU A 69 -8.93 -4.99 -7.73
N THR A 70 -7.80 -4.60 -7.12
CA THR A 70 -6.52 -4.36 -7.80
C THR A 70 -5.59 -5.58 -7.82
N ARG A 71 -6.06 -6.74 -7.31
CA ARG A 71 -5.32 -8.01 -7.25
C ARG A 71 -4.01 -7.94 -6.44
N ILE A 72 -3.89 -7.03 -5.48
CA ILE A 72 -2.74 -6.94 -4.57
C ILE A 72 -2.93 -7.84 -3.36
N VAL A 73 -4.16 -7.95 -2.85
CA VAL A 73 -4.53 -8.80 -1.72
C VAL A 73 -5.48 -9.90 -2.19
N GLU A 74 -5.36 -11.08 -1.60
CA GLU A 74 -6.26 -12.22 -1.80
C GLU A 74 -6.59 -12.91 -0.48
N MET A 75 -7.47 -13.92 -0.54
CA MET A 75 -7.74 -14.80 0.60
C MET A 75 -6.82 -16.01 0.52
N GLY A 76 -6.10 -16.30 1.60
CA GLY A 76 -5.26 -17.48 1.70
C GLY A 76 -6.07 -18.78 1.71
N ALA A 77 -5.44 -19.89 1.27
CA ALA A 77 -6.09 -21.19 1.19
C ALA A 77 -6.60 -21.71 2.54
N ALA A 78 -5.88 -21.41 3.62
CA ALA A 78 -6.27 -21.74 5.00
C ALA A 78 -7.15 -20.65 5.65
N GLY A 79 -7.58 -19.64 4.89
CA GLY A 79 -8.25 -18.44 5.39
C GLY A 79 -7.28 -17.28 5.65
N GLY A 80 -7.85 -16.14 6.05
CA GLY A 80 -7.12 -14.88 6.23
C GLY A 80 -6.80 -14.15 4.93
N TYR A 81 -6.48 -12.86 5.04
CA TYR A 81 -6.00 -12.02 3.95
C TYR A 81 -4.48 -12.13 3.84
N CYS A 82 -3.96 -12.21 2.63
CA CYS A 82 -2.52 -12.18 2.36
C CYS A 82 -2.23 -11.37 1.10
N LEU A 83 -0.97 -11.02 0.88
CA LEU A 83 -0.55 -10.51 -0.42
C LEU A 83 -0.69 -11.62 -1.47
N SER A 84 -1.20 -11.25 -2.64
CA SER A 84 -1.16 -12.11 -3.83
C SER A 84 0.29 -12.19 -4.38
N PRO A 85 0.57 -13.06 -5.35
CA PRO A 85 1.85 -13.03 -6.06
C PRO A 85 2.18 -11.64 -6.66
N SER A 86 1.17 -10.92 -7.15
CA SER A 86 1.32 -9.55 -7.64
C SER A 86 1.62 -8.57 -6.51
N GLY A 87 0.95 -8.71 -5.36
CA GLY A 87 1.21 -7.90 -4.17
C GLY A 87 2.62 -8.09 -3.62
N LEU A 88 3.13 -9.32 -3.61
CA LEU A 88 4.52 -9.61 -3.22
C LEU A 88 5.52 -8.98 -4.20
N ASN A 89 5.23 -9.02 -5.50
CA ASN A 89 6.06 -8.33 -6.50
C ASN A 89 6.04 -6.81 -6.33
N LEU A 90 4.89 -6.22 -5.95
CA LEU A 90 4.78 -4.81 -5.62
C LEU A 90 5.68 -4.44 -4.43
N VAL A 91 5.69 -5.24 -3.36
CA VAL A 91 6.60 -5.03 -2.22
C VAL A 91 8.05 -5.01 -2.69
N LYS A 92 8.47 -5.97 -3.51
CA LYS A 92 9.82 -6.00 -4.09
C LYS A 92 10.13 -4.78 -4.94
N ALA A 93 9.20 -4.34 -5.76
CA ALA A 93 9.35 -3.15 -6.61
C ALA A 93 9.46 -1.85 -5.80
N MET A 94 8.95 -1.82 -4.57
CA MET A 94 9.08 -0.68 -3.66
C MET A 94 10.40 -0.66 -2.90
N LEU A 95 11.13 -1.77 -2.78
CA LEU A 95 12.39 -1.81 -2.01
C LEU A 95 13.45 -0.82 -2.51
N PRO A 96 13.68 -0.62 -3.83
CA PRO A 96 14.62 0.40 -4.29
C PRO A 96 14.18 1.83 -3.94
N LEU A 97 12.86 2.07 -3.94
CA LEU A 97 12.32 3.37 -3.54
C LEU A 97 12.49 3.62 -2.04
N LEU A 98 12.34 2.58 -1.23
CA LEU A 98 12.59 2.64 0.21
C LEU A 98 14.07 2.93 0.50
N ALA A 99 14.99 2.21 -0.14
CA ALA A 99 16.42 2.45 0.00
C ALA A 99 16.80 3.90 -0.39
N TRP A 100 16.29 4.37 -1.53
CA TRP A 100 16.51 5.75 -1.95
C TRP A 100 15.92 6.77 -0.95
N SER A 101 14.78 6.47 -0.32
CA SER A 101 14.17 7.37 0.66
C SER A 101 15.03 7.54 1.93
N GLU A 102 15.78 6.50 2.33
CA GLU A 102 16.72 6.55 3.44
C GLU A 102 17.95 7.43 3.08
N GLU A 103 18.49 7.25 1.87
CA GLU A 103 19.55 8.13 1.35
C GLU A 103 19.09 9.59 1.29
N TRP A 104 17.86 9.82 0.83
CA TRP A 104 17.28 11.15 0.74
C TRP A 104 17.11 11.80 2.11
N GLN A 105 16.71 11.04 3.13
CA GLN A 105 16.66 11.52 4.51
C GLN A 105 18.05 11.98 4.98
N GLN A 106 19.10 11.17 4.79
CA GLN A 106 20.46 11.53 5.19
C GLN A 106 20.91 12.84 4.52
N MET A 107 20.64 13.02 3.22
CA MET A 107 20.98 14.26 2.50
C MET A 107 20.31 15.49 3.12
N LEU A 108 19.08 15.36 3.60
CA LEU A 108 18.35 16.47 4.23
C LEU A 108 18.86 16.76 5.65
N ASP A 109 19.22 15.72 6.40
CA ASP A 109 19.78 15.84 7.75
C ASP A 109 21.17 16.53 7.71
N ASP A 110 22.00 16.19 6.71
CA ASP A 110 23.32 16.81 6.50
C ASP A 110 23.21 18.32 6.21
N VAL A 111 22.18 18.74 5.47
CA VAL A 111 21.92 20.16 5.18
C VAL A 111 21.49 20.93 6.43
N GLN A 112 20.82 20.27 7.38
CA GLN A 112 20.40 20.89 8.65
C GLN A 112 21.53 21.00 9.67
N GLN A 113 22.55 20.13 9.62
CA GLN A 113 23.71 20.19 10.51
C GLN A 113 24.79 21.19 10.05
N GLN A 114 24.70 21.69 8.82
CA GLN A 114 25.61 22.69 8.25
C GLN A 114 25.08 24.13 8.35
N CYS A 115 23.83 24.33 8.80
CA CYS A 115 23.25 25.63 9.14
C CYS A 115 23.32 25.88 10.65
#